data_AF-W9GZ71-F1
#
_entry.id   AF-W9GZ71-F1
#
_cell.length_a   1.000
_cell.length_b   1.000
_cell.length_c   1.000
_cell.angle_alpha   90.00
_cell.angle_beta   90.00
_cell.angle_gamma   90.00
#
_symmetry.space_group_name_H-M   'P 1'
#
loop_
_entity.id
_entity.type
_entity.pdbx_description
1 polymer ?
#
loop_
_entity_poly.entity_id
_entity_poly.type
_entity_poly.pdbx_seq_one_letter_code
_entity_poly.pdbx_strand_id
1 'polypeptide(L)' 'MVIMGIAIVIYFAPTFIAVERRHHQMWAIVATNIIFGWTFIGWGLAMIWAVSAKR' A
#
# COMPACT_ATOMS: atom_id res chain seq x y z
N MET A 1 2.99 22.38 4.93
CA MET A 1 3.28 21.45 6.04
C MET A 1 2.22 20.35 6.18
N VAL A 2 0.93 20.68 6.25
CA VAL A 2 -0.17 19.70 6.44
C VAL A 2 -0.26 18.66 5.31
N ILE A 3 -0.12 19.09 4.05
CA ILE A 3 -0.24 18.20 2.88
C ILE A 3 0.81 17.08 2.88
N MET A 4 2.03 17.37 3.34
CA MET A 4 3.12 16.39 3.41
C MET A 4 2.84 15.29 4.45
N GLY A 5 2.28 15.68 5.61
CA GLY A 5 1.93 14.72 6.67
C GLY A 5 0.83 13.75 6.25
N ILE A 6 -0.20 14.26 5.56
CA ILE A 6 -1.29 13.42 5.04
C ILE A 6 -0.78 12.45 3.96
N ALA A 7 0.10 12.93 3.07
CA ALA A 7 0.70 12.09 2.04
C ALA A 7 1.50 10.92 2.64
N ILE A 8 2.25 11.15 3.73
CA ILE A 8 3.01 10.09 4.41
C ILE A 8 2.09 9.03 5.01
N VAL A 9 1.02 9.44 5.70
CA VAL A 9 0.06 8.49 6.32
C VAL A 9 -0.60 7.63 5.24
N ILE A 10 -0.99 8.26 4.13
CA ILE A 10 -1.57 7.57 2.97
C ILE A 10 -0.54 6.61 2.34
N TYR A 11 0.73 7.00 2.23
CA TYR A 11 1.79 6.15 1.68
C TYR A 11 1.95 4.81 2.41
N PHE A 12 1.77 4.82 3.73
CA PHE A 12 1.87 3.60 4.56
C PHE A 12 0.56 2.81 4.68
N ALA A 13 -0.59 3.34 4.24
CA ALA A 13 -1.88 2.67 4.33
C ALA A 13 -1.92 1.26 3.68
N PRO A 14 -1.46 1.04 2.42
CA PRO A 14 -1.51 -0.29 1.82
C PRO A 14 -0.60 -1.30 2.53
N THR A 15 0.53 -0.85 3.09
CA THR A 15 1.43 -1.69 3.89
C THR A 15 0.77 -2.12 5.19
N PHE A 16 0.11 -1.21 5.91
CA PHE A 16 -0.64 -1.53 7.12
C PHE A 16 -1.77 -2.53 6.84
N ILE A 17 -2.55 -2.31 5.77
CA ILE A 17 -3.66 -3.20 5.40
C ILE A 17 -3.15 -4.61 5.03
N ALA A 18 -2.00 -4.71 4.35
CA ALA A 18 -1.38 -5.99 4.01
C ALA A 18 -0.92 -6.78 5.25
N VAL A 19 -0.34 -6.07 6.24
CA VAL A 19 0.12 -6.64 7.51
C VAL A 19 -1.06 -7.10 8.36
N GLU A 20 -2.09 -6.25 8.53
CA GLU A 20 -3.31 -6.55 9.28
C GLU A 20 -4.01 -7.81 8.74
N ARG A 21 -4.05 -7.95 7.41
CA ARG A 21 -4.73 -9.07 6.75
C ARG A 21 -3.89 -10.35 6.64
N ARG A 22 -2.63 -10.37 7.12
CA ARG A 22 -1.66 -11.47 6.93
C ARG A 22 -1.67 -11.99 5.49
N HIS A 23 -1.72 -11.06 4.53
CA HIS A 23 -1.90 -11.41 3.13
C HIS A 23 -0.69 -12.24 2.67
N HIS A 24 -0.92 -13.42 2.06
CA HIS A 24 0.18 -14.26 1.59
C HIS A 24 1.06 -13.52 0.56
N GLN A 25 0.46 -12.57 -0.15
CA GLN A 25 1.13 -11.70 -1.12
C GLN A 25 1.61 -10.37 -0.50
N MET A 26 1.81 -10.30 0.83
CA MET A 26 2.32 -9.10 1.52
C MET A 26 3.61 -8.58 0.88
N TRP A 27 4.53 -9.46 0.50
CA TRP A 27 5.77 -9.08 -0.18
C TRP A 27 5.55 -8.43 -1.54
N ALA A 28 4.53 -8.85 -2.30
CA ALA A 28 4.17 -8.24 -3.57
C ALA A 28 3.62 -6.82 -3.36
N ILE A 29 2.75 -6.64 -2.35
CA ILE A 29 2.19 -5.31 -2.00
C ILE A 29 3.31 -4.36 -1.55
N VAL A 30 4.24 -4.83 -0.72
CA VAL A 30 5.40 -4.04 -0.26
C VAL A 30 6.33 -3.71 -1.43
N ALA A 31 6.62 -4.66 -2.32
CA ALA A 31 7.45 -4.42 -3.50
C ALA A 31 6.80 -3.40 -4.43
N THR A 32 5.50 -3.49 -4.71
CA THR A 32 4.76 -2.51 -5.51
C THR A 32 4.74 -1.14 -4.84
N ASN A 33 4.58 -1.06 -3.52
CA ASN A 33 4.61 0.22 -2.79
C ASN A 33 6.02 0.85 -2.79
N ILE A 34 7.09 0.07 -2.74
CA ILE A 34 8.47 0.60 -2.81
C ILE A 34 8.84 1.00 -4.25
N ILE A 35 8.54 0.15 -5.24
CA ILE A 35 8.95 0.36 -6.64
C ILE A 35 8.05 1.37 -7.35
N PHE A 36 6.75 1.37 -7.05
CA PHE A 36 5.75 2.19 -7.74
C PHE A 36 4.91 3.06 -6.81
N GLY A 37 5.08 3.02 -5.47
CA GLY A 37 4.29 3.85 -4.55
C GLY A 37 4.52 5.36 -4.72
N TRP A 38 5.67 5.75 -5.30
CA TRP A 38 5.94 7.13 -5.72
C TRP A 38 5.05 7.60 -6.89
N THR A 39 4.35 6.66 -7.54
CA THR A 39 3.32 6.94 -8.55
C THR A 39 1.93 6.71 -7.95
N PHE A 40 1.00 7.63 -8.24
CA PHE A 40 -0.38 7.51 -7.76
C PHE A 40 -1.05 6.20 -8.22
N ILE A 41 -0.69 5.73 -9.42
CA ILE A 41 -1.18 4.47 -10.00
C ILE A 41 -0.64 3.26 -9.23
N GLY A 42 0.67 3.21 -8.96
CA GLY A 42 1.27 2.13 -8.18
C GLY A 42 0.76 2.04 -6.76
N TRP A 43 0.57 3.18 -6.12
CA TRP A 43 -0.05 3.27 -4.80
C TRP A 43 -1.50 2.76 -4.83
N GLY A 44 -2.29 3.17 -5.82
CA GLY A 44 -3.66 2.68 -6.02
C GLY A 44 -3.74 1.17 -6.26
N LEU A 45 -2.85 0.62 -7.09
CA LEU A 45 -2.74 -0.83 -7.32
C LEU A 45 -2.36 -1.58 -6.05
N ALA A 46 -1.36 -1.09 -5.29
CA ALA A 46 -0.97 -1.68 -4.02
C ALA A 46 -2.15 -1.70 -3.02
N MET A 47 -2.98 -0.64 -3.00
CA MET A 47 -4.16 -0.57 -2.16
C MET A 47 -5.25 -1.54 -2.61
N ILE A 48 -5.57 -1.61 -3.91
CA ILE A 48 -6.52 -2.58 -4.46
C ILE A 48 -6.07 -4.01 -4.13
N TRP A 49 -4.77 -4.29 -4.26
CA TRP A 49 -4.22 -5.62 -4.00
C TRP A 49 -4.24 -5.99 -2.51
N ALA A 50 -3.97 -5.01 -1.64
CA ALA A 50 -4.11 -5.16 -0.19
C ALA A 50 -5.56 -5.47 0.24
N VAL A 51 -6.55 -4.90 -0.45
CA VAL A 51 -7.98 -5.16 -0.18
C VAL A 51 -8.46 -6.44 -0.87
N SER A 52 -7.88 -6.81 -2.02
CA SER A 52 -8.17 -8.02 -2.82
C SER A 52 -7.67 -9.32 -2.17
N ALA A 53 -7.37 -9.30 -0.87
CA ALA A 53 -7.08 -10.50 -0.08
C ALA A 53 -8.24 -11.49 -0.15
N LYS A 54 -8.18 -12.43 -1.10
CA LYS A 54 -8.96 -13.65 -1.03
C LYS A 54 -8.42 -14.47 0.14
N ARG A 55 -9.35 -14.80 1.05
CA ARG A 55 -9.16 -15.63 2.24
C ARG A 55 -8.49 -16.95 1.91
#